data_AF-A0A8B3CJU3-F1
#
_entry.id   AF-A0A8B3CJU3-F1
#
_cell.length_a   1.000
_cell.length_b   1.000
_cell.length_c   1.000
_cell.angle_alpha   90.00
_cell.angle_beta   90.00
_cell.angle_gamma   90.00
#
_symmetry.space_group_name_H-M   'P 1'
#
loop_
_entity.id
_entity.type
_entity.pdbx_description
1 polymer ?
#
loop_
_entity_poly.entity_id
_entity_poly.type
_entity_poly.pdbx_seq_one_letter_code
_entity_poly.pdbx_strand_id
1 'polypeptide(L)'
;MTQSLFIGKNNILVEGSSDFLYLKRFSQQLQLRGKAGLDYRWTISIVGGIDKIPGYISLFQANLLHIAALIDVQKGQKQKIDNLGKLLKPDHLLLTTNYLGNHKKEEADIEDVLGNKFYISLINLSYRLTNQLAFDETKLQNADGRIVTETEGYFRTLPAQVSEFDHFSPAQYLYTISDTKELVGFEEALLTMENLIKDLNKLLNAP
;
A
#
# COMPACT_ATOMS: atom_id res chain seq x y z
N MET A 1 30.24 2.17 20.69
CA MET A 1 28.90 2.45 21.25
C MET A 1 27.88 2.01 20.22
N THR A 2 27.18 0.91 20.47
CA THR A 2 26.08 0.45 19.61
C THR A 2 24.86 1.26 19.99
N GLN A 3 24.48 2.21 19.13
CA GLN A 3 23.19 2.87 19.23
C GLN A 3 22.15 1.76 18.99
N SER A 4 21.40 1.36 20.01
CA SER A 4 20.29 0.42 19.81
C SER A 4 19.28 1.13 18.93
N LEU A 5 19.14 0.69 17.68
CA LEU A 5 18.03 1.11 16.84
C LEU A 5 16.77 0.75 17.62
N PHE A 6 15.98 1.75 18.03
CA PHE A 6 14.69 1.53 18.68
C PHE A 6 13.72 0.97 17.64
N ILE A 7 13.87 -0.31 17.31
CA ILE A 7 12.98 -1.04 16.42
C ILE A 7 11.94 -1.72 17.31
N GLY A 8 10.66 -1.58 16.95
CA GLY A 8 9.59 -2.27 17.65
C GLY A 8 9.79 -3.79 17.59
N LYS A 9 9.22 -4.52 18.56
CA LYS A 9 9.32 -5.99 18.59
C LYS A 9 8.66 -6.67 17.39
N ASN A 10 7.65 -6.04 16.80
CA ASN A 10 6.90 -6.54 15.65
C ASN A 10 6.96 -5.51 14.53
N ASN A 11 7.41 -5.93 13.35
CA ASN A 11 7.66 -5.05 12.22
C ASN A 11 6.93 -5.50 10.96
N ILE A 12 6.31 -4.55 10.27
CA ILE A 12 5.79 -4.73 8.92
C ILE A 12 6.76 -4.05 7.97
N LEU A 13 7.43 -4.83 7.14
CA LEU A 13 8.27 -4.32 6.07
C LEU A 13 7.38 -3.91 4.89
N VAL A 14 7.51 -2.67 4.45
CA VAL A 14 6.81 -2.11 3.28
C VAL A 14 7.82 -1.48 2.33
N GLU A 15 7.48 -1.33 1.06
CA GLU A 15 8.41 -0.86 0.03
C GLU A 15 8.54 0.66 0.02
N GLY A 16 7.42 1.37 0.09
CA GLY A 16 7.31 2.81 -0.11
C GLY A 16 6.79 3.58 1.10
N SER A 17 6.97 4.91 1.06
CA SER A 17 6.37 5.83 2.03
C SER A 17 4.86 6.00 1.83
N SER A 18 4.34 5.77 0.62
CA SER A 18 2.91 5.72 0.32
C SER A 18 2.23 4.60 1.12
N ASP A 19 2.80 3.40 1.13
CA ASP A 19 2.30 2.24 1.89
C ASP A 19 2.07 2.59 3.37
N PHE A 20 3.06 3.23 3.97
CA PHE A 20 3.00 3.68 5.36
C PHE A 20 1.80 4.61 5.58
N LEU A 21 1.61 5.61 4.72
CA LEU A 21 0.53 6.58 4.87
C LEU A 21 -0.84 5.96 4.63
N TYR A 22 -0.99 5.07 3.64
CA TYR A 22 -2.24 4.35 3.41
C TYR A 22 -2.59 3.45 4.59
N LEU A 23 -1.66 2.63 5.07
CA LEU A 23 -1.89 1.77 6.24
C LEU A 23 -2.29 2.60 7.48
N LYS A 24 -1.61 3.71 7.74
CA LYS A 24 -1.94 4.61 8.86
C LYS A 24 -3.32 5.23 8.69
N ARG A 25 -3.63 5.75 7.51
CA ARG A 25 -4.91 6.42 7.26
C ARG A 25 -6.08 5.47 7.34
N PHE A 26 -6.02 4.31 6.69
CA PHE A 26 -7.10 3.34 6.72
C PHE A 26 -7.26 2.70 8.11
N SER A 27 -6.17 2.50 8.86
CA SER A 27 -6.23 2.12 10.27
C SER A 27 -7.04 3.12 11.11
N GLN A 28 -6.77 4.43 10.96
CA GLN A 28 -7.53 5.49 11.65
C GLN A 28 -9.01 5.47 11.23
N GLN A 29 -9.28 5.33 9.92
CA GLN A 29 -10.66 5.31 9.41
C GLN A 29 -11.48 4.11 9.90
N LEU A 30 -10.85 2.96 10.12
CA LEU A 30 -11.46 1.78 10.74
C LEU A 30 -11.77 2.06 12.21
N GLN A 31 -10.82 2.60 12.97
CA GLN A 31 -10.99 2.92 14.40
C GLN A 31 -12.12 3.93 14.62
N LEU A 32 -12.22 4.97 13.80
CA LEU A 32 -13.31 5.95 13.83
C LEU A 32 -14.70 5.33 13.61
N ARG A 33 -14.76 4.16 12.96
CA ARG A 33 -16.00 3.40 12.69
C ARG A 33 -16.21 2.25 13.70
N GLY A 34 -15.45 2.21 14.78
CA GLY A 34 -15.53 1.15 15.80
C GLY A 34 -15.00 -0.21 15.33
N LYS A 35 -14.28 -0.26 14.21
CA LYS A 35 -13.60 -1.46 13.72
C LYS A 35 -12.15 -1.51 14.22
N ALA A 36 -11.56 -2.70 14.20
CA ALA A 36 -10.15 -2.86 14.54
C ALA A 36 -9.26 -2.23 13.46
N GLY A 37 -8.47 -1.21 13.83
CA GLY A 37 -7.37 -0.72 13.01
C GLY A 37 -6.13 -1.61 13.11
N LEU A 38 -5.03 -1.18 12.50
CA LEU A 38 -3.71 -1.81 12.65
C LEU A 38 -3.31 -1.79 14.12
N ASP A 39 -2.98 -2.97 14.66
CA ASP A 39 -2.61 -3.16 16.07
C ASP A 39 -1.38 -2.28 16.42
N TYR A 40 -1.45 -1.60 17.56
CA TYR A 40 -0.42 -0.65 18.00
C TYR A 40 0.95 -1.31 18.23
N ARG A 41 0.99 -2.64 18.40
CA ARG A 41 2.21 -3.42 18.55
C ARG A 41 3.03 -3.50 17.26
N TRP A 42 2.43 -3.20 16.10
CA TRP A 42 3.12 -3.15 14.82
C TRP A 42 3.89 -1.85 14.63
N THR A 43 5.15 -1.98 14.24
CA THR A 43 5.98 -0.90 13.70
C THR A 43 6.11 -1.06 12.19
N ILE A 44 5.73 -0.06 11.40
CA ILE A 44 5.91 -0.11 9.94
C ILE A 44 7.33 0.37 9.61
N SER A 45 8.11 -0.44 8.90
CA SER A 45 9.47 -0.14 8.47
C SER A 45 9.49 0.00 6.95
N ILE A 46 9.80 1.20 6.47
CA ILE A 46 9.91 1.50 5.04
C ILE A 46 11.31 1.07 4.56
N VAL A 47 11.36 0.15 3.61
CA VAL A 47 12.61 -0.50 3.18
C VAL A 47 13.19 0.13 1.90
N GLY A 48 12.33 0.68 1.02
CA GLY A 48 12.76 1.31 -0.23
C GLY A 48 12.97 0.31 -1.37
N GLY A 49 12.00 -0.59 -1.56
CA GLY A 49 11.91 -1.58 -2.65
C GLY A 49 12.24 -3.02 -2.27
N ILE A 50 11.65 -3.98 -2.99
CA ILE A 50 11.78 -5.43 -2.78
C ILE A 50 13.22 -5.94 -2.68
N ASP A 51 14.17 -5.33 -3.40
CA ASP A 51 15.58 -5.76 -3.42
C ASP A 51 16.30 -5.57 -2.08
N LYS A 52 15.82 -4.65 -1.23
CA LYS A 52 16.43 -4.37 0.07
C LYS A 52 15.81 -5.21 1.20
N ILE A 53 14.61 -5.76 0.98
CA ILE A 53 13.85 -6.51 2.00
C ILE A 53 14.62 -7.72 2.56
N PRO A 54 15.34 -8.55 1.76
CA PRO A 54 16.13 -9.66 2.32
C PRO A 54 17.18 -9.22 3.36
N GLY A 55 17.78 -8.04 3.16
CA GLY A 55 18.75 -7.46 4.10
C GLY A 55 18.10 -7.06 5.43
N TYR A 56 16.92 -6.43 5.37
CA TYR A 56 16.14 -6.08 6.55
C TYR A 56 15.66 -7.32 7.30
N ILE A 57 15.19 -8.35 6.59
CA ILE A 57 14.81 -9.63 7.21
C ILE A 57 15.99 -10.22 7.99
N SER A 58 17.16 -10.32 7.36
CA SER A 58 18.38 -10.82 8.00
C SER A 58 18.73 -10.02 9.26
N LEU A 59 18.72 -8.69 9.18
CA LEU A 59 19.02 -7.80 10.30
C LEU A 59 18.00 -7.97 11.45
N PHE A 60 16.72 -8.05 11.14
CA PHE A 60 15.66 -8.08 12.14
C PHE A 60 15.59 -9.46 12.81
N GLN A 61 15.80 -10.54 12.05
CA GLN A 61 15.91 -11.90 12.59
C GLN A 61 17.12 -12.06 13.51
N ALA A 62 18.27 -11.48 13.18
CA ALA A 62 19.44 -11.47 14.05
C ALA A 62 19.19 -10.79 15.41
N ASN A 63 18.21 -9.88 15.46
CA ASN A 63 17.75 -9.20 16.67
C ASN A 63 16.47 -9.82 17.27
N LEU A 64 16.09 -11.02 16.82
CA LEU A 64 14.91 -11.77 17.29
C LEU A 64 13.60 -10.98 17.19
N LEU A 65 13.48 -10.12 16.18
CA LEU A 65 12.28 -9.34 15.92
C LEU A 65 11.26 -10.18 15.13
N HIS A 66 9.98 -9.95 15.41
CA HIS A 66 8.88 -10.48 14.62
C HIS A 66 8.69 -9.63 13.37
N ILE A 67 8.48 -10.27 12.21
CA ILE A 67 8.53 -9.63 10.90
C ILE A 67 7.40 -10.17 10.03
N ALA A 68 6.57 -9.28 9.50
CA ALA A 68 5.75 -9.50 8.33
C ALA A 68 6.23 -8.60 7.19
N ALA A 69 5.99 -8.98 5.94
CA ALA A 69 6.28 -8.16 4.78
C ALA A 69 5.03 -8.01 3.92
N LEU A 70 4.71 -6.78 3.52
CA LEU A 70 3.69 -6.46 2.53
C LEU A 70 4.40 -6.02 1.25
N ILE A 71 4.22 -6.78 0.18
CA ILE A 71 5.02 -6.70 -1.04
C ILE A 71 4.12 -6.47 -2.25
N ASP A 72 4.52 -5.53 -3.10
CA ASP A 72 3.90 -5.31 -4.41
C ASP A 72 4.25 -6.45 -5.36
N VAL A 73 3.30 -6.82 -6.22
CA VAL A 73 3.54 -7.87 -7.22
C VAL A 73 3.69 -7.23 -8.58
N GLN A 74 4.89 -7.34 -9.14
CA GLN A 74 5.22 -6.78 -10.44
C GLN A 74 5.86 -7.85 -11.34
N LYS A 75 5.70 -7.69 -12.65
CA LYS A 75 6.27 -8.60 -13.64
C LYS A 75 7.78 -8.74 -13.48
N GLY A 76 8.25 -9.99 -13.52
CA GLY A 76 9.68 -10.30 -13.36
C GLY A 76 10.16 -10.39 -11.91
N GLN A 77 9.31 -10.14 -10.92
CA GLN A 77 9.69 -10.26 -9.50
C GLN A 77 9.34 -11.61 -8.85
N LYS A 78 8.70 -12.53 -9.58
CA LYS A 78 8.27 -13.84 -9.05
C LYS A 78 9.37 -14.57 -8.27
N GLN A 79 10.57 -14.66 -8.84
CA GLN A 79 11.69 -15.33 -8.17
C GLN A 79 12.12 -14.63 -6.86
N LYS A 80 12.02 -13.29 -6.81
CA LYS A 80 12.33 -12.51 -5.60
C LYS A 80 11.28 -12.77 -4.53
N ILE A 81 10.00 -12.73 -4.89
CA ILE A 81 8.86 -13.04 -4.01
C ILE A 81 8.97 -14.46 -3.45
N ASP A 82 9.26 -15.46 -4.30
CA ASP A 82 9.44 -16.85 -3.87
C ASP A 82 10.62 -17.00 -2.90
N ASN A 83 11.69 -16.24 -3.09
CA ASN A 83 12.83 -16.24 -2.18
C ASN A 83 12.49 -15.57 -0.85
N LEU A 84 11.75 -14.45 -0.85
CA LEU A 84 11.26 -13.82 0.38
C LEU A 84 10.37 -14.75 1.19
N GLY A 85 9.49 -15.50 0.54
CA GLY A 85 8.62 -16.47 1.20
C GLY A 85 9.39 -17.57 1.94
N LYS A 86 10.60 -17.91 1.50
CA LYS A 86 11.48 -18.88 2.17
C LYS A 86 12.23 -18.28 3.38
N LEU A 87 12.40 -16.96 3.42
CA LEU A 87 13.09 -16.27 4.51
C LEU A 87 12.15 -15.93 5.67
N LEU A 88 10.85 -15.82 5.41
CA LEU A 88 9.83 -15.48 6.39
C LEU A 88 9.14 -16.73 6.95
N LYS A 89 8.50 -16.58 8.11
CA LYS A 89 7.58 -17.61 8.63
C LYS A 89 6.39 -17.78 7.67
N PRO A 90 5.72 -18.95 7.68
CA PRO A 90 4.47 -19.14 6.94
C PRO A 90 3.48 -18.00 7.19
N ASP A 91 2.79 -17.55 6.15
CA ASP A 91 1.80 -16.46 6.16
C ASP A 91 2.33 -15.05 6.50
N HIS A 92 3.63 -14.88 6.76
CA HIS A 92 4.22 -13.57 7.05
C HIS A 92 4.63 -12.80 5.79
N LEU A 93 4.45 -13.38 4.61
CA LEU A 93 4.55 -12.70 3.33
C LEU A 93 3.15 -12.40 2.79
N LEU A 94 2.75 -11.14 2.84
CA LEU A 94 1.49 -10.65 2.30
C LEU A 94 1.76 -10.00 0.94
N LEU A 95 0.99 -10.39 -0.07
CA LEU A 95 1.09 -9.85 -1.42
C LEU A 95 -0.12 -8.96 -1.68
N THR A 96 0.07 -7.79 -2.28
CA THR A 96 -1.02 -6.86 -2.65
C THR A 96 -2.07 -7.51 -3.54
N THR A 97 -1.69 -8.44 -4.41
CA THR A 97 -2.61 -9.21 -5.26
C THR A 97 -3.62 -10.05 -4.49
N ASN A 98 -3.38 -10.34 -3.21
CA ASN A 98 -4.33 -11.05 -2.35
C ASN A 98 -5.46 -10.13 -1.81
N TYR A 99 -5.35 -8.81 -1.99
CA TYR A 99 -6.22 -7.81 -1.36
C TYR A 99 -6.96 -6.92 -2.37
N LEU A 100 -7.35 -7.46 -3.52
CA LEU A 100 -7.97 -6.71 -4.63
C LEU A 100 -9.52 -6.72 -4.64
N GLY A 101 -10.14 -7.18 -3.55
CA GLY A 101 -11.60 -7.31 -3.44
C GLY A 101 -12.15 -8.29 -4.48
N ASN A 102 -13.03 -7.81 -5.36
CA ASN A 102 -13.63 -8.62 -6.43
C ASN A 102 -12.79 -8.67 -7.71
N HIS A 103 -11.70 -7.90 -7.78
CA HIS A 103 -10.80 -7.89 -8.92
C HIS A 103 -9.73 -8.97 -8.76
N LYS A 104 -9.24 -9.49 -9.88
CA LYS A 104 -8.09 -10.40 -9.92
C LYS A 104 -7.10 -9.86 -10.93
N LYS A 105 -5.96 -9.40 -10.45
CA LYS A 105 -4.83 -8.96 -11.26
C LYS A 105 -3.62 -9.83 -10.95
N GLU A 106 -2.79 -10.09 -11.95
CA GLU A 106 -1.51 -10.80 -11.76
C GLU A 106 -0.44 -9.89 -11.14
N GLU A 107 -0.62 -8.58 -11.28
CA GLU A 107 0.25 -7.53 -10.76
C GLU A 107 -0.60 -6.53 -9.97
N ALA A 108 -0.07 -6.03 -8.85
CA ALA A 108 -0.74 -5.03 -8.03
C ALA A 108 0.29 -4.27 -7.19
N ASP A 109 0.09 -2.96 -7.06
CA ASP A 109 0.71 -2.15 -6.02
C ASP A 109 -0.31 -1.91 -4.88
N ILE A 110 0.09 -1.25 -3.79
CA ILE A 110 -0.85 -0.95 -2.70
C ILE A 110 -2.02 -0.06 -3.14
N GLU A 111 -1.82 0.78 -4.15
CA GLU A 111 -2.87 1.61 -4.74
C GLU A 111 -3.97 0.76 -5.40
N ASP A 112 -3.63 -0.41 -5.94
CA ASP A 112 -4.61 -1.34 -6.49
C ASP A 112 -5.46 -1.99 -5.39
N VAL A 113 -4.92 -2.16 -4.17
CA VAL A 113 -5.68 -2.61 -2.99
C VAL A 113 -6.77 -1.60 -2.64
N LEU A 114 -6.53 -0.30 -2.89
CA LEU A 114 -7.54 0.75 -2.67
C LEU A 114 -8.65 0.74 -3.73
N GLY A 115 -8.40 0.12 -4.89
CA GLY A 115 -9.34 0.02 -5.99
C GLY A 115 -9.36 1.24 -6.92
N ASN A 116 -9.57 0.98 -8.22
CA ASN A 116 -9.47 1.99 -9.28
C ASN A 116 -10.35 3.23 -9.01
N LYS A 117 -11.62 3.05 -8.63
CA LYS A 117 -12.56 4.16 -8.37
C LYS A 117 -12.05 5.13 -7.32
N PHE A 118 -11.61 4.57 -6.19
CA PHE A 118 -11.08 5.34 -5.08
C PHE A 118 -9.81 6.06 -5.46
N TYR A 119 -8.87 5.33 -6.07
CA TYR A 119 -7.59 5.92 -6.43
C TYR A 119 -7.75 7.02 -7.49
N ILE A 120 -8.59 6.82 -8.52
CA ILE A 120 -8.91 7.86 -9.51
C ILE A 120 -9.53 9.10 -8.84
N SER A 121 -10.48 8.91 -7.93
CA SER A 121 -11.08 10.01 -7.17
C SER A 121 -10.03 10.77 -6.34
N LEU A 122 -9.11 10.04 -5.72
CA LEU A 122 -8.00 10.61 -4.96
C LEU A 122 -7.01 11.37 -5.85
N ILE A 123 -6.68 10.85 -7.04
CA ILE A 123 -5.82 11.52 -8.02
C ILE A 123 -6.42 12.85 -8.46
N ASN A 124 -7.72 12.87 -8.82
CA ASN A 124 -8.37 14.09 -9.25
C ASN A 124 -8.33 15.18 -8.18
N LEU A 125 -8.56 14.82 -6.91
CA LEU A 125 -8.52 15.77 -5.81
C LEU A 125 -7.10 16.23 -5.46
N SER A 126 -6.14 15.30 -5.39
CA SER A 126 -4.75 15.62 -5.04
C SER A 126 -4.08 16.55 -6.05
N TYR A 127 -4.37 16.38 -7.35
CA TYR A 127 -3.81 17.20 -8.42
C TYR A 127 -4.77 18.27 -8.96
N ARG A 128 -5.97 18.41 -8.36
CA ARG A 128 -7.01 19.36 -8.76
C ARG A 128 -7.40 19.22 -10.25
N LEU A 129 -7.42 17.99 -10.75
CA LEU A 129 -7.78 17.68 -12.13
C LEU A 129 -9.29 17.83 -12.29
N THR A 130 -9.72 18.74 -13.17
CA THR A 130 -11.13 19.06 -13.40
C THR A 130 -11.44 19.18 -14.90
N ASN A 131 -12.72 19.12 -15.25
CA ASN A 131 -13.20 19.24 -16.63
C ASN A 131 -12.47 18.25 -17.57
N GLN A 132 -11.92 18.74 -18.68
CA GLN A 132 -11.23 17.92 -19.68
C GLN A 132 -10.00 17.18 -19.12
N LEU A 133 -9.42 17.68 -18.03
CA LEU A 133 -8.26 17.09 -17.35
C LEU A 133 -8.65 16.04 -16.31
N ALA A 134 -9.93 15.89 -15.96
CA ALA A 134 -10.36 14.93 -14.94
C ALA A 134 -10.02 13.49 -15.37
N PHE A 135 -9.30 12.74 -14.54
CA PHE A 135 -9.03 11.34 -14.76
C PHE A 135 -10.27 10.50 -14.45
N ASP A 136 -10.58 9.52 -15.30
CA ASP A 136 -11.72 8.63 -15.12
C ASP A 136 -11.40 7.22 -15.67
N GLU A 137 -12.26 6.25 -15.39
CA GLU A 137 -12.05 4.85 -15.80
C GLU A 137 -11.97 4.67 -17.33
N THR A 138 -12.57 5.57 -18.11
CA THR A 138 -12.54 5.50 -19.59
C THR A 138 -11.18 5.87 -20.16
N LYS A 139 -10.31 6.51 -19.36
CA LYS A 139 -8.95 6.90 -19.73
C LYS A 139 -7.91 5.82 -19.42
N LEU A 140 -8.29 4.74 -18.73
CA LEU A 140 -7.43 3.57 -18.52
C LEU A 140 -7.20 2.86 -19.86
N GLN A 141 -5.93 2.67 -20.23
CA GLN A 141 -5.54 1.91 -21.42
C GLN A 141 -5.64 0.41 -21.16
N ASN A 142 -5.31 -0.02 -19.94
CA ASN A 142 -5.48 -1.39 -19.48
C ASN A 142 -6.20 -1.40 -18.12
N ALA A 143 -7.49 -1.74 -18.12
CA ALA A 143 -8.30 -1.81 -16.90
C ALA A 143 -7.77 -2.85 -15.88
N ASP A 144 -7.10 -3.90 -16.35
CA ASP A 144 -6.48 -4.94 -15.54
C ASP A 144 -5.01 -4.62 -15.18
N GLY A 145 -4.47 -3.51 -15.68
CA GLY A 145 -3.15 -3.02 -15.35
C GLY A 145 -3.07 -2.45 -13.93
N ARG A 146 -1.83 -2.26 -13.44
CA ARG A 146 -1.59 -1.56 -12.17
C ARG A 146 -2.03 -0.11 -12.29
N ILE A 147 -2.88 0.35 -11.37
CA ILE A 147 -3.50 1.68 -11.46
C ILE A 147 -2.48 2.82 -11.48
N VAL A 148 -1.34 2.63 -10.81
CA VAL A 148 -0.23 3.58 -10.82
C VAL A 148 0.37 3.72 -12.22
N THR A 149 0.54 2.63 -12.96
CA THR A 149 1.10 2.66 -14.32
C THR A 149 0.15 3.35 -15.29
N GLU A 150 -1.16 3.12 -15.15
CA GLU A 150 -2.19 3.82 -15.94
C GLU A 150 -2.22 5.32 -15.61
N THR A 151 -2.06 5.67 -14.33
CA THR A 151 -1.98 7.06 -13.87
C THR A 151 -0.75 7.75 -14.45
N GLU A 152 0.43 7.15 -14.39
CA GLU A 152 1.64 7.67 -15.03
C GLU A 152 1.45 7.87 -16.54
N GLY A 153 0.84 6.90 -17.21
CA GLY A 153 0.50 6.99 -18.63
C GLY A 153 -0.39 8.18 -18.92
N TYR A 154 -1.42 8.41 -18.10
CA TYR A 154 -2.31 9.56 -18.24
C TYR A 154 -1.59 10.88 -18.00
N PHE A 155 -0.77 10.99 -16.96
CA PHE A 155 -0.04 12.22 -16.63
C PHE A 155 0.95 12.64 -17.72
N ARG A 156 1.53 11.70 -18.47
CA ARG A 156 2.38 12.01 -19.65
C ARG A 156 1.61 12.71 -20.77
N THR A 157 0.29 12.65 -20.78
CA THR A 157 -0.57 13.33 -21.77
C THR A 157 -1.02 14.72 -21.30
N LEU A 158 -0.78 15.07 -20.04
CA LEU A 158 -1.25 16.32 -19.46
C LEU A 158 -0.36 17.52 -19.84
N PRO A 159 -0.92 18.74 -19.88
CA PRO A 159 -0.15 19.96 -20.11
C PRO A 159 0.91 20.18 -19.02
N ALA A 160 2.01 20.84 -19.38
CA ALA A 160 3.14 21.13 -18.48
C ALA A 160 2.80 21.98 -17.24
N GLN A 161 1.62 22.61 -17.21
CA GLN A 161 1.14 23.35 -16.04
C GLN A 161 0.63 22.43 -14.92
N VAL A 162 0.31 21.17 -15.23
CA VAL A 162 -0.04 20.17 -14.23
C VAL A 162 1.25 19.63 -13.62
N SER A 163 1.30 19.55 -12.29
CA SER A 163 2.43 18.95 -11.58
C SER A 163 2.66 17.52 -12.04
N GLU A 164 3.93 17.13 -12.16
CA GLU A 164 4.31 15.75 -12.47
C GLU A 164 3.74 14.79 -11.43
N PHE A 165 3.36 13.59 -11.89
CA PHE A 165 2.89 12.57 -10.98
C PHE A 165 4.05 11.97 -10.19
N ASP A 166 3.88 11.93 -8.88
CA ASP A 166 4.67 11.10 -7.98
C ASP A 166 3.74 10.24 -7.09
N HIS A 167 4.27 9.10 -6.64
CA HIS A 167 3.50 8.08 -5.91
C HIS A 167 3.16 8.52 -4.48
N PHE A 168 3.89 9.49 -3.92
CA PHE A 168 3.74 9.93 -2.53
C PHE A 168 2.65 11.00 -2.37
N SER A 169 2.51 11.91 -3.33
CA SER A 169 1.56 13.03 -3.29
C SER A 169 0.10 12.60 -3.03
N PRO A 170 -0.46 11.57 -3.70
CA PRO A 170 -1.82 11.10 -3.40
C PRO A 170 -1.97 10.60 -1.95
N ALA A 171 -0.98 9.86 -1.45
CA ALA A 171 -0.96 9.33 -0.10
C ALA A 171 -0.87 10.45 0.94
N GLN A 172 -0.02 11.46 0.69
CA GLN A 172 0.09 12.65 1.53
C GLN A 172 -1.22 13.43 1.56
N TYR A 173 -1.82 13.70 0.41
CA TYR A 173 -3.11 14.39 0.32
C TYR A 173 -4.18 13.65 1.13
N LEU A 174 -4.33 12.34 0.92
CA LEU A 174 -5.29 11.51 1.66
C LEU A 174 -5.08 11.56 3.18
N TYR A 175 -3.82 11.64 3.63
CA TYR A 175 -3.49 11.74 5.05
C TYR A 175 -3.92 13.08 5.67
N THR A 176 -3.94 14.15 4.87
CA THR A 176 -4.24 15.52 5.34
C THR A 176 -5.72 15.89 5.35
N ILE A 177 -6.54 15.28 4.49
CA ILE A 177 -7.97 15.60 4.43
C ILE A 177 -8.72 15.09 5.65
N SER A 178 -9.75 15.81 6.10
CA SER A 178 -10.54 15.43 7.29
C SER A 178 -11.61 14.39 6.97
N ASP A 179 -12.32 14.56 5.85
CA ASP A 179 -13.39 13.65 5.44
C ASP A 179 -12.96 12.87 4.18
N THR A 180 -12.91 11.54 4.29
CA THR A 180 -12.64 10.64 3.16
C THR A 180 -13.90 10.04 2.56
N LYS A 181 -15.08 10.24 3.18
CA LYS A 181 -16.33 9.60 2.74
C LYS A 181 -16.84 10.14 1.41
N GLU A 182 -16.41 11.34 1.04
CA GLU A 182 -16.76 11.96 -0.24
C GLU A 182 -15.96 11.39 -1.41
N LEU A 183 -14.88 10.65 -1.15
CA LEU A 183 -14.13 9.95 -2.19
C LEU A 183 -14.96 8.77 -2.72
N VAL A 184 -15.21 8.77 -4.02
CA VAL A 184 -15.94 7.70 -4.70
C VAL A 184 -15.18 6.39 -4.53
N GLY A 185 -15.85 5.32 -4.09
CA GLY A 185 -15.20 4.00 -3.87
C GLY A 185 -14.54 3.83 -2.50
N PHE A 186 -14.71 4.78 -1.57
CA PHE A 186 -14.08 4.72 -0.25
C PHE A 186 -14.50 3.49 0.57
N GLU A 187 -15.76 3.05 0.52
CA GLU A 187 -16.22 1.90 1.32
C GLU A 187 -15.61 0.58 0.81
N GLU A 188 -15.44 0.42 -0.50
CA GLU A 188 -14.73 -0.71 -1.09
C GLU A 188 -13.24 -0.70 -0.70
N ALA A 189 -12.58 0.46 -0.79
CA ALA A 189 -11.18 0.63 -0.35
C ALA A 189 -11.01 0.33 1.15
N LEU A 190 -11.98 0.75 1.97
CA LEU A 190 -11.97 0.48 3.41
C LEU A 190 -12.09 -1.03 3.68
N LEU A 191 -12.92 -1.74 2.92
CA LEU A 191 -13.12 -3.18 3.06
C LEU A 191 -11.87 -3.99 2.70
N THR A 192 -11.21 -3.68 1.58
CA THR A 192 -9.97 -4.36 1.17
C THR A 192 -8.84 -4.11 2.18
N MET A 193 -8.67 -2.85 2.61
CA MET A 193 -7.71 -2.48 3.65
C MET A 193 -8.03 -3.11 5.00
N GLU A 194 -9.31 -3.27 5.36
CA GLU A 194 -9.73 -4.00 6.56
C GLU A 194 -9.28 -5.46 6.53
N ASN A 195 -9.41 -6.13 5.39
CA ASN A 195 -8.97 -7.52 5.24
C ASN A 195 -7.45 -7.65 5.39
N LEU A 196 -6.69 -6.76 4.73
CA LEU A 196 -5.23 -6.69 4.87
C LEU A 196 -4.82 -6.47 6.34
N ILE A 197 -5.41 -5.49 7.01
CA ILE A 197 -5.13 -5.17 8.42
C ILE A 197 -5.51 -6.33 9.34
N LYS A 198 -6.61 -7.03 9.09
CA LYS A 198 -7.00 -8.22 9.86
C LYS A 198 -5.96 -9.32 9.75
N ASP A 199 -5.46 -9.60 8.56
CA ASP A 199 -4.44 -10.64 8.37
C ASP A 199 -3.12 -10.25 9.02
N LEU A 200 -2.68 -9.00 8.88
CA LEU A 200 -1.54 -8.47 9.64
C LEU A 200 -1.73 -8.66 11.15
N ASN A 201 -2.89 -8.29 11.70
CA ASN A 201 -3.13 -8.41 13.14
C ASN A 201 -3.19 -9.88 13.62
N LYS A 202 -3.64 -10.83 12.79
CA LYS A 202 -3.61 -12.26 13.14
C LYS A 202 -2.19 -12.78 13.38
N LEU A 203 -1.20 -12.26 12.66
CA LEU A 203 0.20 -12.69 12.80
C LEU A 203 0.82 -12.36 14.16
N LEU A 204 0.24 -11.43 14.93
CA LEU A 204 0.70 -11.12 16.29
C LEU A 204 0.22 -12.10 17.36
N ASN A 205 -0.82 -12.87 17.04
CA ASN A 205 -1.45 -13.81 17.97
C ASN A 205 -1.18 -15.27 17.55
N ALA A 206 -0.40 -15.47 16.48
CA ALA A 206 0.09 -16.78 16.09
C ALA A 206 1.14 -17.26 17.11
N PRO A 207 1.03 -18.53 17.58
CA PRO A 207 1.93 -19.09 18.60
C PRO A 207 3.40 -19.15 18.15
#